data_AF-A0AAN7IG14-F1
#
_entry.id   AF-A0AAN7IG14-F1
#
_cell.length_a   1.000
_cell.length_b   1.000
_cell.length_c   1.000
_cell.angle_alpha   90.00
_cell.angle_beta   90.00
_cell.angle_gamma   90.00
#
_symmetry.space_group_name_H-M   'P 1'
#
loop_
_entity.id
_entity.type
_entity.pdbx_description
1 polymer ?
#
loop_
_entity_poly.entity_id
_entity_poly.type
_entity_poly.pdbx_seq_one_letter_code
_entity_poly.pdbx_strand_id
1 'polypeptide(L)'
;MPLVAVDINLDSPQLFDITEQMKMKAQELRNKEHKKKEVEEKKLERQREKERIRASKDLTEAKRILESNEKQRYLALKKKEKEEEKRAREKIVKKLEHDKVERRSRLGLPPESPSVKPSTHLLQEKTTSLPLKSVTNAEQMRECLRSLKRNHQNDGARVRRAFETLLIYVGNIAKNPDEEKFRKIRLTNPLFQDRVGNLRGGMEFLELCGFERTEGDEFLYLPDDKVNMELLNTAGSELKSAMTNPFFGLLSV
;
A
#
# COMPACT_ATOMS: atom_id res chain seq x y z
N MET A 1 -10.36 -14.07 -126.21
CA MET A 1 -9.79 -13.49 -124.99
C MET A 1 -10.40 -14.22 -123.79
N PRO A 2 -9.58 -14.83 -122.93
CA PRO A 2 -9.76 -14.56 -121.51
C PRO A 2 -8.43 -14.23 -120.81
N LEU A 3 -8.54 -13.38 -119.79
CA LEU A 3 -7.47 -12.81 -118.98
C LEU A 3 -6.98 -13.84 -117.95
N VAL A 4 -5.67 -14.05 -117.91
CA VAL A 4 -4.99 -14.80 -116.85
C VAL A 4 -4.62 -13.81 -115.75
N ALA A 5 -5.25 -13.92 -114.58
CA ALA A 5 -4.84 -13.17 -113.40
C ALA A 5 -3.58 -13.82 -112.83
N VAL A 6 -2.50 -13.05 -112.76
CA VAL A 6 -1.26 -13.44 -112.09
C VAL A 6 -1.36 -12.99 -110.64
N ASP A 7 -1.50 -13.96 -109.73
CA ASP A 7 -1.46 -13.70 -108.30
C ASP A 7 -0.03 -13.35 -107.86
N ILE A 8 0.17 -12.08 -107.52
CA ILE A 8 1.39 -11.61 -106.85
C ILE A 8 1.16 -11.82 -105.35
N ASN A 9 1.77 -12.86 -104.79
CA ASN A 9 1.83 -13.07 -103.34
C ASN A 9 2.71 -11.96 -102.71
N LEU A 10 2.06 -10.98 -102.10
CA LEU A 10 2.69 -10.04 -101.17
C LEU A 10 2.83 -10.72 -99.81
N ASP A 11 3.97 -11.40 -99.63
CA ASP A 11 4.40 -11.93 -98.35
C ASP A 11 4.80 -10.78 -97.42
N SER A 12 4.15 -10.67 -96.27
CA SER A 12 4.62 -9.81 -95.17
C SER A 12 4.21 -10.39 -93.81
N PRO A 13 5.10 -11.11 -93.11
CA PRO A 13 4.76 -11.69 -91.79
C PRO A 13 5.13 -10.80 -90.59
N GLN A 14 5.74 -9.62 -90.76
CA GLN A 14 6.48 -8.99 -89.65
C GLN A 14 5.69 -8.06 -88.70
N LEU A 15 4.42 -7.71 -88.98
CA LEU A 15 3.70 -6.71 -88.17
C LEU A 15 3.07 -7.27 -86.87
N PHE A 16 2.73 -8.57 -86.84
CA PHE A 16 2.02 -9.20 -85.72
C PHE A 16 2.94 -9.61 -84.55
N ASP A 17 4.15 -10.08 -84.82
CA ASP A 17 5.09 -10.47 -83.76
C ASP A 17 5.62 -9.28 -82.95
N ILE A 18 5.83 -8.12 -83.60
CA ILE A 18 6.28 -6.89 -82.93
C ILE A 18 5.21 -6.35 -81.98
N THR A 19 3.93 -6.46 -82.35
CA THR A 19 2.80 -6.00 -81.53
C THR A 19 2.54 -6.91 -80.34
N GLU A 20 2.69 -8.23 -80.48
CA GLU A 20 2.61 -9.17 -79.35
C GLU A 20 3.77 -8.98 -78.35
N GLN A 21 5.00 -8.81 -78.83
CA GLN A 21 6.13 -8.49 -77.96
C GLN A 21 5.96 -7.14 -77.23
N MET A 22 5.39 -6.13 -77.89
CA MET A 22 5.06 -4.85 -77.24
C MET A 22 3.98 -5.00 -76.15
N LYS A 23 2.94 -5.82 -76.38
CA LYS A 23 1.90 -6.11 -75.37
C LYS A 23 2.49 -6.82 -74.15
N MET A 24 3.32 -7.84 -74.38
CA MET A 24 4.01 -8.58 -73.31
C MET A 24 4.91 -7.66 -72.48
N LYS A 25 5.69 -6.80 -73.13
CA LYS A 25 6.55 -5.82 -72.45
C LYS A 25 5.75 -4.78 -71.67
N ALA A 26 4.60 -4.32 -72.20
CA ALA A 26 3.69 -3.42 -71.50
C ALA A 26 3.03 -4.06 -70.28
N GLN A 27 2.66 -5.35 -70.36
CA GLN A 27 2.13 -6.11 -69.24
C GLN A 27 3.19 -6.37 -68.17
N GLU A 28 4.42 -6.64 -68.57
CA GLU A 28 5.55 -6.81 -67.65
C GLU A 28 5.88 -5.51 -66.89
N LEU A 29 5.83 -4.35 -67.56
CA LEU A 29 5.99 -3.04 -66.93
C LEU A 29 4.89 -2.75 -65.90
N ARG A 30 3.62 -3.05 -66.25
CA ARG A 30 2.49 -2.94 -65.30
C ARG A 30 2.67 -3.85 -64.09
N ASN A 31 3.07 -5.10 -64.31
CA ASN A 31 3.34 -6.05 -63.22
C ASN A 31 4.51 -5.60 -62.33
N LYS A 32 5.56 -5.03 -62.92
CA LYS A 32 6.69 -4.44 -62.17
C LYS A 32 6.24 -3.24 -61.34
N GLU A 33 5.36 -2.40 -61.86
CA GLU A 33 4.82 -1.25 -61.14
C GLU A 33 3.89 -1.67 -59.98
N HIS A 34 3.01 -2.64 -60.19
CA HIS A 34 2.18 -3.22 -59.13
C HIS A 34 3.02 -3.86 -58.04
N LYS A 35 4.03 -4.66 -58.39
CA LYS A 35 4.96 -5.23 -57.40
C LYS A 35 5.71 -4.15 -56.61
N LYS A 36 6.13 -3.06 -57.25
CA LYS A 36 6.78 -1.93 -56.56
C LYS A 36 5.82 -1.24 -55.60
N LYS A 37 4.59 -0.95 -56.05
CA LYS A 37 3.54 -0.33 -55.21
C LYS A 37 3.21 -1.21 -54.00
N GLU A 38 3.05 -2.52 -54.20
CA GLU A 38 2.76 -3.48 -53.13
C GLU A 38 3.91 -3.57 -52.10
N VAL A 39 5.17 -3.52 -52.56
CA VAL A 39 6.34 -3.51 -51.66
C VAL A 39 6.42 -2.21 -50.86
N GLU A 40 6.15 -1.05 -51.49
CA GLU A 40 6.13 0.24 -50.80
C GLU A 40 4.97 0.34 -49.80
N GLU A 41 3.79 -0.16 -50.15
CA GLU A 41 2.64 -0.21 -49.25
C GLU A 41 2.91 -1.10 -48.03
N LYS A 42 3.50 -2.30 -48.23
CA LYS A 42 3.95 -3.18 -47.13
C LYS A 42 5.02 -2.54 -46.24
N LYS A 43 5.91 -1.70 -46.79
CA LYS A 43 6.89 -0.94 -45.99
C LYS A 43 6.22 0.15 -45.17
N LEU A 44 5.29 0.89 -45.76
CA LEU A 44 4.53 1.94 -45.10
C LEU A 44 3.67 1.36 -43.96
N GLU A 45 3.02 0.21 -44.19
CA GLU A 45 2.25 -0.49 -43.18
C GLU A 45 3.14 -0.95 -42.01
N ARG A 46 4.33 -1.50 -42.30
CA ARG A 46 5.33 -1.82 -41.27
C ARG A 46 5.82 -0.60 -40.50
N GLN A 47 5.92 0.57 -41.13
CA GLN A 47 6.29 1.82 -40.45
C GLN A 47 5.17 2.29 -39.52
N ARG A 48 3.92 2.31 -39.99
CA ARG A 48 2.74 2.66 -39.19
C ARG A 48 2.59 1.74 -37.97
N GLU A 49 2.78 0.44 -38.16
CA GLU A 49 2.72 -0.53 -37.07
C GLU A 49 3.82 -0.28 -36.02
N LYS A 50 5.04 0.03 -36.45
CA LYS A 50 6.14 0.39 -35.54
C LYS A 50 5.86 1.69 -34.79
N GLU A 51 5.27 2.68 -35.44
CA GLU A 51 4.89 3.96 -34.83
C GLU A 51 3.80 3.77 -33.77
N ARG A 52 2.78 2.93 -34.04
CA ARG A 52 1.76 2.60 -33.04
C ARG A 52 2.38 1.97 -31.79
N ILE A 53 3.32 1.04 -31.98
CA ILE A 53 4.00 0.37 -30.86
C ILE A 53 4.86 1.36 -30.08
N ARG A 54 5.60 2.25 -30.77
CA ARG A 54 6.38 3.31 -30.11
C ARG A 54 5.48 4.24 -29.32
N ALA A 55 4.43 4.79 -29.94
CA ALA A 55 3.47 5.66 -29.29
C ALA A 55 2.82 5.00 -28.05
N SER A 56 2.47 3.72 -28.13
CA SER A 56 1.94 2.98 -26.97
C SER A 56 2.98 2.84 -25.85
N LYS A 57 4.25 2.59 -26.17
CA LYS A 57 5.33 2.50 -25.19
C LYS A 57 5.61 3.87 -24.56
N ASP A 58 5.72 4.91 -25.38
CA ASP A 58 5.96 6.28 -24.95
C ASP A 58 4.83 6.77 -24.02
N LEU A 59 3.58 6.44 -24.32
CA LEU A 59 2.43 6.74 -23.45
C LEU A 59 2.58 6.07 -22.07
N THR A 60 2.95 4.78 -22.04
CA THR A 60 3.14 4.07 -20.77
C THR A 60 4.32 4.58 -19.98
N GLU A 61 5.40 4.98 -20.65
CA GLU A 61 6.59 5.54 -20.03
C GLU A 61 6.31 6.94 -19.46
N ALA A 62 5.65 7.82 -20.24
CA ALA A 62 5.20 9.12 -19.77
C ALA A 62 4.30 9.00 -18.54
N LYS A 63 3.38 8.03 -18.52
CA LYS A 63 2.52 7.76 -17.35
C LYS A 63 3.34 7.37 -16.11
N ARG A 64 4.35 6.51 -16.25
CA ARG A 64 5.24 6.12 -15.15
C ARG A 64 6.07 7.30 -14.62
N ILE A 65 6.55 8.16 -15.52
CA ILE A 65 7.34 9.35 -15.15
C ILE A 65 6.49 10.33 -14.34
N LEU A 66 5.26 10.61 -14.79
CA LEU A 66 4.32 11.48 -14.07
C LEU A 66 4.02 10.93 -12.67
N GLU A 67 3.70 9.64 -12.56
CA GLU A 67 3.41 9.00 -11.28
C GLU A 67 4.62 9.04 -10.32
N SER A 68 5.83 8.80 -10.83
CA SER A 68 7.06 8.88 -10.04
C SER A 68 7.31 10.31 -9.52
N ASN A 69 7.08 11.32 -10.36
CA ASN A 69 7.25 12.72 -10.00
C ASN A 69 6.20 13.17 -8.96
N GLU A 70 4.95 12.75 -9.11
CA GLU A 70 3.90 12.98 -8.09
C GLU A 70 4.27 12.35 -6.74
N LYS A 71 4.74 11.11 -6.74
CA LYS A 71 5.23 10.42 -5.53
C LYS A 71 6.39 11.18 -4.89
N GLN A 72 7.36 11.64 -5.68
CA GLN A 72 8.48 12.44 -5.18
C GLN A 72 8.02 13.75 -4.55
N ARG A 73 7.09 14.47 -5.18
CA ARG A 73 6.50 15.70 -4.63
C ARG A 73 5.78 15.46 -3.31
N TYR A 74 4.97 14.39 -3.23
CA TYR A 74 4.27 14.03 -2.00
C TYR A 74 5.25 13.71 -0.86
N LEU A 75 6.28 12.92 -1.12
CA LEU A 75 7.31 12.59 -0.13
C LEU A 75 8.08 13.84 0.33
N ALA A 76 8.37 14.77 -0.58
CA ALA A 76 9.03 16.03 -0.25
C ALA A 76 8.15 16.91 0.65
N LEU A 77 6.84 16.99 0.37
CA LEU A 77 5.88 17.71 1.22
C LEU A 77 5.81 17.10 2.63
N LYS A 78 5.69 15.77 2.73
CA LYS A 78 5.66 15.07 4.02
C LYS A 78 6.94 15.26 4.83
N LYS A 79 8.10 15.29 4.17
CA LYS A 79 9.38 15.59 4.83
C LYS A 79 9.43 17.02 5.37
N LYS A 80 8.99 18.01 4.57
CA LYS A 80 8.93 19.41 4.99
C LYS A 80 7.99 19.62 6.18
N GLU A 81 6.78 19.06 6.12
CA GLU A 81 5.79 19.10 7.20
C GLU A 81 6.38 18.55 8.51
N LYS A 82 7.02 17.37 8.45
CA LYS A 82 7.65 16.74 9.62
C LYS A 82 8.83 17.56 10.16
N GLU A 83 9.58 18.23 9.30
CA GLU A 83 10.69 19.09 9.71
C GLU A 83 10.17 20.38 10.38
N GLU A 84 9.12 20.99 9.85
CA GLU A 84 8.46 22.15 10.47
C GLU A 84 7.84 21.79 11.82
N GLU A 85 7.19 20.63 11.93
CA GLU A 85 6.67 20.13 13.21
C GLU A 85 7.79 19.95 14.24
N LYS A 86 8.93 19.37 13.85
CA LYS A 86 10.10 19.24 14.73
C LYS A 86 10.62 20.60 15.18
N ARG A 87 10.76 21.57 14.26
CA ARG A 87 11.20 22.93 14.60
C ARG A 87 10.21 23.62 15.55
N ALA A 88 8.90 23.41 15.38
CA ALA A 88 7.89 23.95 16.28
C ALA A 88 7.98 23.32 17.67
N ARG A 89 8.13 21.99 17.75
CA ARG A 89 8.33 21.26 19.00
C ARG A 89 9.59 21.73 19.73
N GLU A 90 10.71 21.88 19.03
CA GLU A 90 11.97 22.39 19.60
C GLU A 90 11.81 23.81 20.16
N LYS A 91 11.06 24.69 19.49
CA LYS A 91 10.75 26.03 20.00
C LYS A 91 9.95 25.98 21.29
N ILE A 92 8.96 25.08 21.40
CA ILE A 92 8.17 24.90 22.62
C ILE A 92 9.04 24.39 23.77
N VAL A 93 9.90 23.39 23.50
CA VAL A 93 10.83 22.84 24.51
C VAL A 93 11.76 23.91 25.03
N LYS A 94 12.36 24.73 24.16
CA LYS A 94 13.23 25.84 24.56
C LYS A 94 12.50 26.89 25.41
N LYS A 95 11.25 27.22 25.07
CA LYS A 95 10.42 28.13 25.87
C LYS A 95 10.12 27.54 27.26
N LEU A 96 9.76 26.26 27.33
CA LEU A 96 9.53 25.57 28.60
C LEU A 96 10.78 25.51 29.47
N GLU A 97 11.94 25.30 28.85
CA GLU A 97 13.22 25.30 29.55
C GLU A 97 13.56 26.69 30.11
N HIS A 98 13.37 27.74 29.33
CA HIS A 98 13.57 29.12 29.78
C HIS A 98 12.62 29.49 30.92
N ASP A 99 11.32 29.21 30.78
CA ASP A 99 10.32 29.40 31.83
C ASP A 99 10.67 28.63 33.10
N LYS A 100 11.18 27.39 32.97
CA LYS A 100 11.61 26.57 34.09
C LYS A 100 12.80 27.20 34.81
N VAL A 101 13.78 27.73 34.08
CA VAL A 101 14.94 28.44 34.64
C VAL A 101 14.51 29.74 35.32
N GLU A 102 13.64 30.54 34.70
CA GLU A 102 13.12 31.79 35.27
C GLU A 102 12.32 31.57 36.56
N ARG A 103 11.40 30.59 36.57
CA ARG A 103 10.63 30.25 37.78
C ARG A 103 11.55 29.78 38.90
N ARG A 104 12.57 28.98 38.55
CA ARG A 104 13.55 28.45 39.51
C ARG A 104 14.46 29.55 40.08
N SER A 105 14.86 30.52 39.25
CA SER A 105 15.57 31.72 39.67
C SER A 105 14.73 32.60 40.61
N ARG A 106 13.45 32.83 40.27
CA ARG A 106 12.51 33.58 41.12
C ARG A 106 12.22 32.88 42.46
N LEU A 107 12.31 31.56 42.51
CA LEU A 107 12.17 30.75 43.73
C LEU A 107 13.47 30.63 44.54
N GLY A 108 14.58 31.24 44.10
CA GLY A 108 15.85 31.26 44.85
C GLY A 108 16.57 29.92 44.93
N LEU A 109 16.28 28.97 44.03
CA LEU A 109 16.89 27.63 44.03
C LEU A 109 18.24 27.64 43.26
N PRO A 110 19.31 27.00 43.77
CA PRO A 110 20.60 26.92 43.08
C PRO A 110 20.49 26.25 41.70
N PRO A 111 21.37 26.54 40.72
CA PRO A 111 21.35 25.86 39.43
C PRO A 111 21.65 24.36 39.60
N GLU A 112 20.83 23.48 39.03
CA GLU A 112 21.23 22.07 38.91
C GLU A 112 22.33 21.98 37.87
N SER A 113 23.49 21.46 38.28
CA SER A 113 24.44 20.86 37.36
C SER A 113 23.86 19.55 36.81
N PRO A 114 24.16 19.19 35.55
CA PRO A 114 23.59 18.03 34.90
C PRO A 114 24.29 16.76 35.39
N SER A 115 23.88 16.26 36.55
CA SER A 115 24.22 14.89 36.93
C SER A 115 23.22 14.35 37.94
N VAL A 116 23.03 13.03 37.86
CA VAL A 116 22.31 12.14 38.78
C VAL A 116 20.84 11.87 38.43
N LYS A 117 20.63 10.66 37.91
CA LYS A 117 19.36 9.92 37.85
C LYS A 117 18.70 9.91 39.24
N PRO A 118 17.37 9.97 39.35
CA PRO A 118 16.69 9.43 40.52
C PRO A 118 15.83 8.23 40.15
N SER A 119 16.17 7.09 40.74
CA SER A 119 15.21 6.05 41.08
C SER A 119 14.58 6.38 42.43
N THR A 120 13.40 5.79 42.65
CA THR A 120 12.76 5.43 43.94
C THR A 120 11.76 6.42 44.57
N HIS A 121 10.49 6.16 44.23
CA HIS A 121 9.39 5.78 45.14
C HIS A 121 8.94 6.78 46.23
N LEU A 122 7.76 7.38 46.02
CA LEU A 122 6.75 7.61 47.06
C LEU A 122 5.40 7.98 46.44
N LEU A 123 4.41 7.13 46.73
CA LEU A 123 2.98 7.32 46.48
C LEU A 123 2.49 8.56 47.25
N GLN A 124 1.76 9.47 46.60
CA GLN A 124 0.40 9.85 47.02
C GLN A 124 -0.30 10.74 45.98
N GLU A 125 -1.34 10.16 45.37
CA GLU A 125 -2.65 10.75 45.06
C GLU A 125 -2.72 12.28 44.84
N LYS A 126 -2.72 12.69 43.56
CA LYS A 126 -3.65 13.73 43.11
C LYS A 126 -3.88 13.69 41.60
N THR A 127 -5.15 13.63 41.27
CA THR A 127 -5.82 13.69 39.97
C THR A 127 -5.21 14.69 38.98
N THR A 128 -4.57 14.19 37.92
CA THR A 128 -4.54 14.81 36.59
C THR A 128 -4.38 13.71 35.54
N SER A 129 -5.49 13.40 34.87
CA SER A 129 -5.64 12.31 33.91
C SER A 129 -5.15 12.71 32.51
N LEU A 130 -4.32 11.82 31.93
CA LEU A 130 -3.80 11.68 30.53
C LEU A 130 -2.35 12.19 30.29
N PRO A 131 -1.49 11.56 29.44
CA PRO A 131 -1.57 10.30 28.68
C PRO A 131 -0.31 9.39 28.82
N LEU A 132 0.13 9.02 30.04
CA LEU A 132 1.24 8.06 30.23
C LEU A 132 0.79 6.58 30.22
N LYS A 133 -0.48 6.31 30.54
CA LYS A 133 -1.05 4.95 30.51
C LYS A 133 -1.33 4.44 29.09
N SER A 134 -1.62 5.33 28.14
CA SER A 134 -1.88 4.92 26.75
C SER A 134 -0.60 4.50 26.02
N VAL A 135 0.54 5.13 26.32
CA VAL A 135 1.84 4.75 25.75
C VAL A 135 2.24 3.34 26.22
N THR A 136 2.05 3.04 27.50
CA THR A 136 2.32 1.70 28.07
C THR A 136 1.36 0.65 27.54
N ASN A 137 0.07 0.95 27.43
CA ASN A 137 -0.91 0.01 26.86
C ASN A 137 -0.63 -0.30 25.38
N ALA A 138 -0.25 0.71 24.58
CA ALA A 138 0.11 0.49 23.17
C ALA A 138 1.36 -0.38 23.03
N GLU A 139 2.36 -0.20 23.89
CA GLU A 139 3.56 -1.05 23.94
C GLU A 139 3.24 -2.49 24.35
N GLN A 140 2.38 -2.67 25.35
CA GLN A 140 1.91 -3.99 25.78
C GLN A 140 1.13 -4.69 24.67
N MET A 141 0.23 -3.98 23.98
CA MET A 141 -0.48 -4.50 22.82
C MET A 141 0.49 -4.95 21.71
N ARG A 142 1.51 -4.14 21.42
CA ARG A 142 2.56 -4.51 20.46
C ARG A 142 3.33 -5.76 20.90
N GLU A 143 3.64 -5.88 22.19
CA GLU A 143 4.33 -7.08 22.71
C GLU A 143 3.45 -8.32 22.65
N CYS A 144 2.15 -8.23 22.95
CA CYS A 144 1.22 -9.36 22.79
C CYS A 144 1.16 -9.84 21.34
N LEU A 145 1.03 -8.93 20.37
CA LEU A 145 1.02 -9.26 18.95
C LEU A 145 2.38 -9.81 18.47
N ARG A 146 3.48 -9.29 19.02
CA ARG A 146 4.85 -9.76 18.72
C ARG A 146 5.07 -11.18 19.27
N SER A 147 4.72 -11.42 20.53
CA SER A 147 4.74 -12.74 21.18
C SER A 147 3.90 -13.73 20.39
N LEU A 148 2.70 -13.33 19.94
CA LEU A 148 1.84 -14.17 19.12
C LEU A 148 2.53 -14.61 17.82
N LYS A 149 3.17 -13.66 17.12
CA LYS A 149 3.89 -13.95 15.88
C LYS A 149 5.14 -14.81 16.13
N ARG A 150 5.86 -14.61 17.24
CA ARG A 150 7.05 -15.39 17.60
C ARG A 150 6.71 -16.83 18.00
N ASN A 151 5.61 -17.05 18.70
CA ASN A 151 5.21 -18.39 19.18
C ASN A 151 4.65 -19.26 18.04
N HIS A 152 4.16 -18.64 16.97
CA HIS A 152 3.57 -19.32 15.81
C HIS A 152 4.30 -18.99 14.49
N GLN A 153 5.64 -18.90 14.53
CA GLN A 153 6.47 -18.58 13.34
C GLN A 153 6.25 -19.57 12.18
N ASN A 154 5.97 -20.83 12.49
CA ASN A 154 5.74 -21.88 11.49
C ASN A 154 4.33 -21.87 10.89
N ASP A 155 3.41 -21.08 11.45
CA ASP A 155 2.01 -21.02 11.03
C ASP A 155 1.53 -19.56 10.89
N GLY A 156 2.16 -18.85 9.96
CA GLY A 156 1.83 -17.45 9.66
C GLY A 156 0.38 -17.26 9.18
N ALA A 157 -0.24 -18.29 8.61
CA ALA A 157 -1.64 -18.26 8.22
C ALA A 157 -2.56 -18.18 9.44
N ARG A 158 -2.27 -18.97 10.49
CA ARG A 158 -3.00 -18.92 11.76
C ARG A 158 -2.84 -17.56 12.47
N VAL A 159 -1.62 -17.03 12.50
CA VAL A 159 -1.36 -15.68 13.06
C VAL A 159 -2.15 -14.60 12.33
N ARG A 160 -2.20 -14.66 10.99
CA ARG A 160 -2.96 -13.70 10.19
C ARG A 160 -4.46 -13.78 10.49
N ARG A 161 -5.04 -14.99 10.55
CA ARG A 161 -6.46 -15.18 10.92
C ARG A 161 -6.78 -14.69 12.32
N ALA A 162 -5.85 -14.84 13.26
CA ALA A 162 -5.97 -14.32 14.62
C ALA A 162 -6.07 -12.79 14.61
N PHE A 163 -5.14 -12.11 13.92
CA PHE A 163 -5.15 -10.65 13.80
C PHE A 163 -6.40 -10.12 13.11
N GLU A 164 -6.87 -10.78 12.05
CA GLU A 164 -8.12 -10.44 11.37
C GLU A 164 -9.33 -10.54 12.32
N THR A 165 -9.38 -11.61 13.11
CA THR A 165 -10.49 -11.85 14.05
C THR A 165 -10.46 -10.83 15.20
N LEU A 166 -9.29 -10.54 15.76
CA LEU A 166 -9.11 -9.47 16.75
C LEU A 166 -9.52 -8.10 16.21
N LEU A 167 -9.16 -7.80 14.96
CA LEU A 167 -9.52 -6.55 14.30
C LEU A 167 -11.03 -6.42 14.09
N ILE A 168 -11.73 -7.53 13.81
CA ILE A 168 -13.19 -7.55 13.71
C ILE A 168 -13.81 -7.21 15.08
N TYR A 169 -13.36 -7.82 16.17
CA TYR A 169 -13.91 -7.53 17.50
C TYR A 169 -13.73 -6.07 17.90
N VAL A 170 -12.49 -5.56 17.82
CA VAL A 170 -12.19 -4.16 18.15
C VAL A 170 -12.89 -3.20 17.18
N GLY A 171 -12.90 -3.52 15.88
CA GLY A 171 -13.48 -2.68 14.85
C GLY A 171 -15.00 -2.59 14.91
N ASN A 172 -15.69 -3.66 15.33
CA ASN A 172 -17.14 -3.64 15.51
C ASN A 172 -17.54 -2.76 16.70
N ILE A 173 -16.81 -2.85 17.82
CA ILE A 173 -17.05 -2.03 19.00
C ILE A 173 -16.71 -0.56 18.71
N ALA A 174 -15.60 -0.28 18.03
CA ALA A 174 -15.21 1.09 17.68
C ALA A 174 -16.21 1.76 16.71
N LYS A 175 -16.98 0.98 15.95
CA LYS A 175 -18.04 1.50 15.07
C LYS A 175 -19.38 1.66 15.80
N ASN A 176 -19.74 0.70 16.64
CA ASN A 176 -21.01 0.65 17.34
C ASN A 176 -20.76 0.32 18.82
N PRO A 177 -20.33 1.31 19.64
CA PRO A 177 -19.94 1.06 21.02
C PRO A 177 -21.13 0.69 21.91
N ASP A 178 -22.34 1.16 21.58
CA ASP A 178 -23.56 0.95 22.36
C ASP A 178 -24.14 -0.46 22.20
N GLU A 179 -23.73 -1.19 21.17
CA GLU A 179 -24.34 -2.47 20.82
C GLU A 179 -23.72 -3.64 21.61
N GLU A 180 -24.46 -4.12 22.62
CA GLU A 180 -24.01 -5.14 23.57
C GLU A 180 -23.59 -6.47 22.90
N LYS A 181 -24.18 -6.80 21.75
CA LYS A 181 -23.81 -8.00 20.98
C LYS A 181 -22.35 -8.01 20.54
N PHE A 182 -21.75 -6.83 20.35
CA PHE A 182 -20.34 -6.69 19.98
C PHE A 182 -19.42 -6.61 21.20
N ARG A 183 -19.97 -6.26 22.37
CA ARG A 183 -19.26 -6.25 23.64
C ARG A 183 -19.20 -7.62 24.31
N LYS A 184 -19.91 -8.62 23.81
CA LYS A 184 -19.95 -9.99 24.36
C LYS A 184 -19.42 -11.02 23.36
N ILE A 185 -18.38 -11.75 23.76
CA ILE A 185 -17.76 -12.83 22.98
C ILE A 185 -17.95 -14.15 23.72
N ARG A 186 -18.39 -15.21 23.03
CA ARG A 186 -18.55 -16.54 23.62
C ARG A 186 -17.23 -17.30 23.58
N LEU A 187 -16.71 -17.70 24.74
CA LEU A 187 -15.48 -18.49 24.83
C LEU A 187 -15.69 -19.92 24.32
N THR A 188 -16.90 -20.48 24.42
CA THR A 188 -17.22 -21.82 23.89
C THR A 188 -17.25 -21.88 22.35
N ASN A 189 -17.22 -20.74 21.64
CA ASN A 189 -17.29 -20.76 20.19
C ASN A 189 -16.00 -21.37 19.59
N PRO A 190 -16.08 -22.45 18.80
CA PRO A 190 -14.90 -23.13 18.27
C PRO A 190 -14.07 -22.24 17.33
N LEU A 191 -14.71 -21.32 16.60
CA LEU A 191 -13.99 -20.36 15.74
C LEU A 191 -13.22 -19.34 16.56
N PHE A 192 -13.77 -18.92 17.70
CA PHE A 192 -13.05 -18.05 18.62
C PHE A 192 -11.85 -18.78 19.23
N GLN A 193 -12.06 -20.01 19.72
CA GLN A 193 -11.00 -20.81 20.34
C GLN A 193 -9.85 -21.10 19.36
N ASP A 194 -10.16 -21.55 18.15
CA ASP A 194 -9.14 -21.86 17.15
C ASP A 194 -8.26 -20.64 16.79
N ARG A 195 -8.91 -19.48 16.65
CA ARG A 195 -8.28 -18.26 16.11
C ARG A 195 -7.70 -17.33 17.17
N VAL A 196 -8.26 -17.27 18.37
CA VAL A 196 -7.88 -16.28 19.40
C VAL A 196 -7.80 -16.92 20.80
N GLY A 197 -8.77 -17.75 21.19
CA GLY A 197 -8.85 -18.30 22.55
C GLY A 197 -7.70 -19.24 22.92
N ASN A 198 -7.25 -20.08 21.99
CA ASN A 198 -6.09 -20.96 22.18
C ASN A 198 -4.75 -20.22 22.09
N LEU A 199 -4.77 -18.92 21.79
CA LEU A 199 -3.60 -18.11 21.56
C LEU A 199 -3.41 -17.17 22.76
N ARG A 200 -2.40 -17.43 23.59
CA ARG A 200 -2.14 -16.63 24.80
C ARG A 200 -2.08 -15.12 24.51
N GLY A 201 -1.35 -14.71 23.47
CA GLY A 201 -1.25 -13.30 23.07
C GLY A 201 -2.56 -12.71 22.53
N GLY A 202 -3.50 -13.53 22.09
CA GLY A 202 -4.83 -13.09 21.66
C GLY A 202 -5.74 -12.76 22.84
N MET A 203 -5.73 -13.59 23.88
CA MET A 203 -6.47 -13.34 25.12
C MET A 203 -5.94 -12.13 25.88
N GLU A 204 -4.62 -12.05 26.07
CA GLU A 204 -3.97 -10.89 26.71
C GLU A 204 -4.27 -9.58 25.96
N PHE A 205 -4.31 -9.62 24.63
CA PHE A 205 -4.65 -8.45 23.82
C PHE A 205 -6.10 -7.98 24.04
N LEU A 206 -7.06 -8.91 24.15
CA LEU A 206 -8.46 -8.55 24.44
C LEU A 206 -8.60 -7.98 25.86
N GLU A 207 -7.93 -8.57 26.85
CA GLU A 207 -7.90 -8.05 28.22
C GLU A 207 -7.32 -6.61 28.27
N LEU A 208 -6.26 -6.34 27.50
CA LEU A 208 -5.71 -4.99 27.33
C LEU A 208 -6.66 -4.01 26.63
N CYS A 209 -7.60 -4.50 25.81
CA CYS A 209 -8.66 -3.68 25.21
C CYS A 209 -9.81 -3.39 26.20
N GLY A 210 -9.78 -3.96 27.41
CA GLY A 210 -10.77 -3.75 28.46
C GLY A 210 -11.77 -4.90 28.63
N PHE A 211 -11.59 -5.99 27.89
CA PHE A 211 -12.47 -7.15 28.03
C PHE A 211 -12.18 -7.93 29.32
N GLU A 212 -13.25 -8.40 29.98
CA GLU A 212 -13.18 -9.13 31.24
C GLU A 212 -13.84 -10.50 31.09
N ARG A 213 -13.27 -11.50 31.78
CA ARG A 213 -13.86 -12.83 31.84
C ARG A 213 -15.00 -12.83 32.84
N THR A 214 -16.15 -13.37 32.43
CA THR A 214 -17.30 -13.49 33.31
C THR A 214 -17.07 -14.64 34.32
N GLU A 215 -17.68 -14.55 35.51
CA GLU A 215 -17.69 -15.64 36.49
C GLU A 215 -18.24 -16.93 35.85
N GLY A 216 -17.34 -17.86 35.52
CA GLY A 216 -17.64 -19.09 34.79
C GLY A 216 -16.83 -19.33 33.51
N ASP A 217 -15.99 -18.37 33.07
CA ASP A 217 -15.15 -18.48 31.86
C ASP A 217 -15.94 -18.87 30.58
N GLU A 218 -17.24 -18.60 30.54
CA GLU A 218 -18.09 -18.88 29.37
C GLU A 218 -18.10 -17.72 28.36
N PHE A 219 -17.96 -16.49 28.86
CA PHE A 219 -18.04 -15.28 28.06
C PHE A 219 -16.94 -14.29 28.44
N LEU A 220 -16.51 -13.57 27.42
CA LEU A 220 -15.66 -12.40 27.53
C LEU A 220 -16.53 -11.17 27.25
N TYR A 221 -16.61 -10.25 28.21
CA TYR A 221 -17.50 -9.09 28.17
C TYR A 221 -16.72 -7.79 28.33
N LEU A 222 -17.07 -6.77 27.56
CA LEU A 222 -16.56 -5.42 27.70
C LEU A 222 -17.64 -4.53 28.34
N PRO A 223 -17.48 -4.12 29.61
CA PRO A 223 -18.37 -3.15 30.23
C PRO A 223 -18.40 -1.83 29.45
N ASP A 224 -19.57 -1.21 29.37
CA ASP A 224 -19.77 0.11 28.75
C ASP A 224 -18.88 1.18 29.40
N ASP A 225 -18.77 1.16 30.73
CA ASP A 225 -17.90 2.04 31.51
C ASP A 225 -16.40 1.92 31.15
N LYS A 226 -16.00 0.78 30.57
CA LYS A 226 -14.60 0.48 30.20
C LYS A 226 -14.33 0.66 28.70
N VAL A 227 -15.32 1.05 27.91
CA VAL A 227 -15.13 1.32 26.47
C VAL A 227 -14.31 2.60 26.29
N ASN A 228 -13.00 2.45 26.06
CA ASN A 228 -12.12 3.56 25.72
C ASN A 228 -11.89 3.62 24.20
N MET A 229 -12.50 4.59 23.53
CA MET A 229 -12.40 4.77 22.08
C MET A 229 -10.97 5.05 21.60
N GLU A 230 -10.16 5.79 22.36
CA GLU A 230 -8.76 6.05 22.00
C GLU A 230 -7.92 4.76 22.06
N LEU A 231 -8.19 3.93 23.07
CA LEU A 231 -7.53 2.64 23.25
C LEU A 231 -7.91 1.66 22.13
N LEU A 232 -9.19 1.56 21.79
CA LEU A 232 -9.67 0.71 20.70
C LEU A 232 -9.13 1.15 19.33
N ASN A 233 -9.07 2.47 19.07
CA ASN A 233 -8.49 3.00 17.84
C ASN A 233 -6.98 2.73 17.76
N THR A 234 -6.28 2.81 18.89
CA THR A 234 -4.86 2.45 19.01
C THR A 234 -4.67 0.96 18.74
N ALA A 235 -5.44 0.10 19.41
CA ALA A 235 -5.44 -1.36 19.24
C ALA A 235 -5.68 -1.76 17.77
N GLY A 236 -6.68 -1.15 17.12
CA GLY A 236 -6.97 -1.37 15.71
C GLY A 236 -5.85 -0.91 14.77
N SER A 237 -5.17 0.19 15.10
CA SER A 237 -4.01 0.68 14.34
C SER A 237 -2.80 -0.25 14.48
N GLU A 238 -2.54 -0.75 15.69
CA GLU A 238 -1.47 -1.73 15.95
C GLU A 238 -1.72 -3.05 15.24
N LEU A 239 -2.96 -3.56 15.24
CA LEU A 239 -3.35 -4.76 14.49
C LEU A 239 -3.13 -4.57 12.97
N LYS A 240 -3.57 -3.43 12.42
CA LYS A 240 -3.35 -3.12 10.99
C LYS A 240 -1.85 -3.02 10.66
N SER A 241 -1.08 -2.37 11.52
CA SER A 241 0.38 -2.29 11.42
C SER A 241 1.00 -3.70 11.43
N ALA A 242 0.54 -4.57 12.34
CA ALA A 242 1.02 -5.95 12.44
C ALA A 242 0.78 -6.80 11.19
N MET A 243 -0.34 -6.57 10.52
CA MET A 243 -0.71 -7.28 9.29
C MET A 243 -0.01 -6.74 8.04
N THR A 244 0.20 -5.43 7.95
CA THR A 244 0.74 -4.76 6.76
C THR A 244 2.26 -4.59 6.79
N ASN A 245 2.87 -4.49 7.98
CA ASN A 245 4.30 -4.25 8.13
C ASN A 245 5.08 -5.57 8.22
N PRO A 246 5.95 -5.88 7.25
CA PRO A 246 6.80 -7.09 7.28
C PRO A 246 7.73 -7.13 8.49
N PHE A 247 8.16 -5.96 8.97
CA PHE A 247 9.09 -5.81 10.09
C PHE A 247 8.41 -5.81 11.47
N PHE A 248 7.08 -5.94 11.51
CA PHE A 248 6.36 -6.00 12.78
C PHE A 248 6.87 -7.19 13.62
N GLY A 249 7.48 -6.87 14.76
CA GLY A 249 8.05 -7.83 15.70
C GLY A 249 9.58 -8.00 15.69
N LEU A 250 10.28 -7.41 14.71
CA LEU A 250 11.74 -7.54 14.55
C LEU A 250 12.56 -6.49 15.32
N LEU A 251 11.96 -5.33 15.63
CA LEU A 251 12.63 -4.27 16.37
C LEU A 251 12.14 -4.29 17.83
N SER A 252 13.05 -4.63 18.74
CA SER A 252 12.98 -4.22 20.15
C SER A 252 13.58 -2.82 20.19
N VAL A 253 12.83 -1.84 20.67
CA VAL A 253 13.43 -0.61 21.24
C VAL A 253 13.62 -0.88 22.72
#